data_AF-A0A166L895-F1
#
_entry.id   AF-A0A166L895-F1
#
_cell.length_a   1.000
_cell.length_b   1.000
_cell.length_c   1.000
_cell.angle_alpha   90.00
_cell.angle_beta   90.00
_cell.angle_gamma   90.00
#
_symmetry.space_group_name_H-M   'P 1'
#
loop_
_entity.id
_entity.type
_entity.pdbx_description
1 polymer ?
#
loop_
_entity_poly.entity_id
_entity_poly.type
_entity_poly.pdbx_seq_one_letter_code
_entity_poly.pdbx_strand_id
1 'polypeptide(L)'
;MAETARVRVAVSLAICELKAASAHDELVPMECAAFASEERAEAPDNIDPRACTQAMLRSTQAWASFSGYHRDILPICTAMQHSNGIDRALELFHNATVGNIALIRYFEKRTEEDQVSRESWYDLHHEYRQTTEDLRMLQSHFDVASKAIVGEASELLHTAFISGDALLAHMQARWEKTQEDSLAVYGPELKHVQDTFAGEIVLRSHELAAALDHFSVRFSSLSHDIESQQHLVGATNQALDAASTVSHYQVSSFHVFSVL
;
A
#
# COMPACT_ATOMS: atom_id res chain seq x y z
N MET A 1 -10.97 90.08 -4.51
CA MET A 1 -11.71 89.69 -3.28
C MET A 1 -10.87 89.74 -2.00
N ALA A 2 -9.53 89.86 -2.04
CA ALA A 2 -8.70 89.80 -0.82
C ALA A 2 -8.68 91.07 0.06
N GLU A 3 -8.71 92.27 -0.55
CA GLU A 3 -8.51 93.51 0.22
C GLU A 3 -9.69 93.85 1.14
N THR A 4 -10.93 93.65 0.68
CA THR A 4 -12.13 93.89 1.50
C THR A 4 -12.19 92.95 2.70
N ALA A 5 -11.79 91.69 2.54
CA ALA A 5 -11.71 90.74 3.65
C ALA A 5 -10.66 91.17 4.68
N ARG A 6 -9.47 91.57 4.22
CA ARG A 6 -8.41 92.12 5.08
C ARG A 6 -8.87 93.32 5.89
N VAL A 7 -9.52 94.28 5.26
CA VAL A 7 -10.06 95.46 5.96
C VAL A 7 -11.11 95.06 6.98
N ARG A 8 -12.01 94.12 6.66
CA ARG A 8 -13.04 93.63 7.59
C ARG A 8 -12.43 92.96 8.83
N VAL A 9 -11.46 92.06 8.65
CA VAL A 9 -10.82 91.41 9.80
C VAL A 9 -10.05 92.42 10.65
N ALA A 10 -9.35 93.37 10.03
CA ALA A 10 -8.68 94.44 10.76
C ALA A 10 -9.65 95.32 11.56
N VAL A 11 -10.83 95.63 11.00
CA VAL A 11 -11.92 96.34 11.69
C VAL A 11 -12.40 95.53 12.89
N SER A 12 -12.69 94.23 12.71
CA SER A 12 -13.18 93.36 13.80
C SER A 12 -12.17 93.23 14.94
N LEU A 13 -10.88 93.04 14.63
CA LEU A 13 -9.82 92.97 15.64
C LEU A 13 -9.64 94.30 16.37
N ALA A 14 -9.70 95.43 15.66
CA ALA A 14 -9.62 96.75 16.27
C ALA A 14 -10.78 97.01 17.22
N ILE A 15 -12.01 96.64 16.84
CA ILE A 15 -13.19 96.78 17.71
C ILE A 15 -13.05 95.88 18.93
N CYS A 16 -12.58 94.64 18.76
CA CYS A 16 -12.30 93.73 19.88
C CYS A 16 -11.28 94.33 20.85
N GLU A 17 -10.20 94.94 20.34
CA GLU A 17 -9.21 95.63 21.17
C GLU A 17 -9.80 96.85 21.89
N LEU A 18 -10.60 97.68 21.20
CA LEU A 18 -11.24 98.85 21.81
C LEU A 18 -12.21 98.46 22.93
N LYS A 19 -13.00 97.39 22.72
CA LYS A 19 -13.87 96.80 23.74
C LYS A 19 -13.08 96.18 24.90
N ALA A 20 -11.93 95.57 24.63
CA ALA A 20 -11.09 95.02 25.69
C ALA A 20 -10.40 96.15 26.50
N ALA A 21 -10.01 97.24 25.83
CA ALA A 21 -9.33 98.38 26.44
C ALA A 21 -10.28 99.28 27.24
N SER A 22 -11.58 99.23 26.95
CA SER A 22 -12.59 100.00 27.65
C SER A 22 -13.75 99.12 28.03
N ALA A 23 -14.00 98.98 29.33
CA ALA A 23 -15.11 98.20 29.86
C ALA A 23 -16.51 98.71 29.40
N HIS A 24 -16.59 99.74 28.55
CA HIS A 24 -17.80 100.39 28.07
C HIS A 24 -17.70 100.53 26.54
N ASP A 25 -18.80 100.26 25.83
CA ASP A 25 -18.89 100.33 24.35
C ASP A 25 -18.71 101.74 23.76
N GLU A 26 -18.46 102.77 24.58
CA GLU A 26 -18.37 104.18 24.16
C GLU A 26 -17.23 104.48 23.17
N LEU A 27 -16.18 103.65 23.15
CA LEU A 27 -15.04 103.80 22.25
C LEU A 27 -15.26 103.17 20.87
N VAL A 28 -16.35 102.43 20.67
CA VAL A 28 -16.71 101.82 19.38
C VAL A 28 -17.63 102.76 18.61
N PRO A 29 -17.26 103.23 17.40
CA PRO A 29 -18.15 104.06 16.60
C PRO A 29 -19.46 103.34 16.26
N MET A 30 -20.59 104.05 16.28
CA MET A 30 -21.89 103.45 15.94
C MET A 30 -21.94 102.93 14.50
N GLU A 31 -21.17 103.54 13.60
CA GLU A 31 -20.99 103.08 12.22
C GLU A 31 -20.32 101.69 12.14
N CYS A 32 -19.70 101.24 13.22
CA CYS A 32 -19.07 99.94 13.38
C CYS A 32 -19.94 98.91 14.10
N ALA A 33 -21.20 99.23 14.46
CA ALA A 33 -22.09 98.34 15.21
C ALA A 33 -22.26 96.96 14.55
N ALA A 34 -22.25 96.91 13.23
CA ALA A 34 -22.36 95.65 12.49
C ALA A 34 -21.16 94.71 12.64
N PHE A 35 -20.00 95.24 13.05
CA PHE A 35 -18.77 94.50 13.33
C PHE A 35 -18.54 94.24 14.83
N ALA A 36 -19.37 94.83 15.71
CA ALA A 36 -19.26 94.74 17.16
C ALA A 36 -20.02 93.55 17.78
N SER A 37 -20.75 92.79 16.97
CA SER A 37 -21.58 91.64 17.40
C SER A 37 -20.71 90.46 17.86
N GLU A 38 -20.72 90.17 19.17
CA GLU A 38 -20.00 89.04 19.77
C GLU A 38 -20.52 87.66 19.31
N GLU A 39 -21.80 87.58 18.90
CA GLU A 39 -22.44 86.33 18.46
C GLU A 39 -22.10 85.92 17.02
N ARG A 40 -21.36 86.75 16.27
CA ARG A 40 -21.01 86.47 14.87
C ARG A 40 -19.51 86.63 14.67
N ALA A 41 -18.80 85.51 14.79
CA ALA A 41 -17.38 85.40 14.41
C ALA A 41 -17.11 85.81 12.94
N GLU A 42 -18.16 85.96 12.13
CA GLU A 42 -18.08 86.43 10.75
C GLU A 42 -19.08 87.58 10.55
N ALA A 43 -18.58 88.81 10.40
CA ALA A 43 -19.39 89.89 9.85
C ALA A 43 -19.87 89.45 8.45
N PRO A 44 -21.16 89.60 8.11
CA PRO A 44 -21.69 89.15 6.82
C PRO A 44 -20.82 89.68 5.67
N ASP A 45 -20.46 88.81 4.72
CA ASP A 45 -19.59 89.16 3.59
C ASP A 45 -20.11 90.34 2.74
N ASN A 46 -21.36 90.73 2.93
CA ASN A 46 -22.03 91.83 2.24
C ASN A 46 -21.92 93.19 2.94
N ILE A 47 -21.31 93.28 4.13
CA ILE A 47 -21.17 94.57 4.83
C ILE A 47 -19.97 95.34 4.28
N ASP A 48 -20.22 96.57 3.85
CA ASP A 48 -19.19 97.50 3.40
C ASP A 48 -18.44 98.09 4.61
N PRO A 49 -17.15 97.78 4.80
CA PRO A 49 -16.39 98.30 5.94
C PRO A 49 -16.10 99.80 5.85
N ARG A 50 -16.33 100.45 4.69
CA ARG A 50 -15.94 101.85 4.46
C ARG A 50 -16.50 102.81 5.49
N ALA A 51 -17.79 102.71 5.84
CA ALA A 51 -18.41 103.58 6.83
C ALA A 51 -17.74 103.47 8.21
N CYS A 52 -17.47 102.25 8.66
CA CYS A 52 -16.77 102.00 9.92
C CYS A 52 -15.31 102.48 9.88
N THR A 53 -14.57 102.23 8.79
CA THR A 53 -13.18 102.73 8.65
C THR A 53 -13.10 104.26 8.64
N GLN A 54 -14.06 104.94 8.01
CA GLN A 54 -14.17 106.41 8.04
C GLN A 54 -14.48 106.92 9.45
N ALA A 55 -15.27 106.19 10.23
CA ALA A 55 -15.53 106.53 11.62
C ALA A 55 -14.29 106.32 12.51
N MET A 56 -13.55 105.23 12.31
CA MET A 56 -12.30 104.97 13.05
C MET A 56 -11.23 106.04 12.79
N LEU A 57 -11.16 106.61 11.58
CA LEU A 57 -10.27 107.74 11.26
C LEU A 57 -10.52 109.00 12.13
N ARG A 58 -11.70 109.13 12.74
CA ARG A 58 -12.03 110.28 13.61
C ARG A 58 -11.43 110.16 15.02
N SER A 59 -10.97 108.97 15.42
CA SER A 59 -10.35 108.71 16.73
C SER A 59 -8.92 108.23 16.53
N THR A 60 -7.96 108.93 17.15
CA THR A 60 -6.54 108.57 17.06
C THR A 60 -6.26 107.18 17.61
N GLN A 61 -6.95 106.79 18.68
CA GLN A 61 -6.83 105.47 19.30
C GLN A 61 -7.43 104.38 18.39
N ALA A 62 -8.66 104.57 17.88
CA ALA A 62 -9.30 103.60 17.00
C ALA A 62 -8.53 103.42 15.68
N TRP A 63 -8.02 104.52 15.12
CA TRP A 63 -7.19 104.49 13.93
C TRP A 63 -5.85 103.77 14.16
N ALA A 64 -5.21 103.99 15.30
CA ALA A 64 -3.97 103.30 15.65
C ALA A 64 -4.16 101.77 15.71
N SER A 65 -5.20 101.30 16.41
CA SER A 65 -5.54 99.86 16.47
C SER A 65 -5.87 99.29 15.09
N PHE A 66 -6.75 99.94 14.32
CA PHE A 66 -7.09 99.49 12.97
C PHE A 66 -5.86 99.42 12.03
N SER A 67 -5.05 100.48 11.98
CA SER A 67 -3.89 100.53 11.08
C SER A 67 -2.82 99.52 11.46
N GLY A 68 -2.64 99.25 12.77
CA GLY A 68 -1.81 98.18 13.29
C GLY A 68 -2.27 96.81 12.78
N TYR A 69 -3.51 96.42 13.06
CA TYR A 69 -4.05 95.14 12.58
C TYR A 69 -4.09 95.05 11.06
N HIS A 70 -4.39 96.14 10.35
CA HIS A 70 -4.39 96.13 8.90
C HIS A 70 -3.00 95.77 8.34
N ARG A 71 -1.93 96.33 8.91
CA ARG A 71 -0.55 95.98 8.54
C ARG A 71 -0.21 94.54 8.92
N ASP A 72 -0.60 94.13 10.12
CA ASP A 72 -0.12 92.90 10.73
C ASP A 72 -1.03 91.68 10.44
N ILE A 73 -2.16 91.85 9.75
CA ILE A 73 -3.10 90.76 9.47
C ILE A 73 -2.47 89.62 8.66
N LEU A 74 -1.65 89.94 7.66
CA LEU A 74 -1.02 88.94 6.81
C LEU A 74 -0.07 88.05 7.62
N PRO A 75 0.91 88.60 8.38
CA PRO A 75 1.75 87.78 9.23
C PRO A 75 0.96 87.01 10.29
N ILE A 76 -0.07 87.61 10.90
CA ILE A 76 -0.95 86.91 11.87
C ILE A 76 -1.64 85.71 11.21
N CYS A 77 -2.26 85.88 10.04
CA CYS A 77 -2.92 84.79 9.33
C CYS A 77 -1.94 83.67 8.96
N THR A 78 -0.74 84.00 8.49
CA THR A 78 0.27 82.99 8.16
C THR A 78 0.75 82.23 9.39
N ALA A 79 0.92 82.92 10.53
CA ALA A 79 1.29 82.30 11.79
C ALA A 79 0.20 81.36 12.32
N MET A 80 -1.08 81.80 12.25
CA MET A 80 -2.22 80.96 12.63
C MET A 80 -2.37 79.73 11.73
N GLN A 81 -2.22 79.89 10.42
CA GLN A 81 -2.23 78.76 9.49
C GLN A 81 -1.11 77.77 9.79
N HIS A 82 0.09 78.27 10.10
CA HIS A 82 1.21 77.44 10.48
C HIS A 82 0.95 76.69 11.78
N SER A 83 0.44 77.37 12.82
CA SER A 83 0.06 76.75 14.09
C SER A 83 -0.97 75.64 13.89
N ASN A 84 -2.06 75.92 13.15
CA ASN A 84 -3.08 74.92 12.84
C ASN A 84 -2.49 73.73 12.06
N GLY A 85 -1.51 73.98 11.19
CA GLY A 85 -0.77 72.92 10.50
C GLY A 85 0.04 72.05 11.44
N ILE A 86 0.73 72.65 12.42
CA ILE A 86 1.48 71.94 13.47
C ILE A 86 0.52 71.10 14.32
N ASP A 87 -0.58 71.68 14.79
CA ASP A 87 -1.54 70.99 15.66
C ASP A 87 -2.13 69.76 14.97
N ARG A 88 -2.51 69.92 13.69
CA ARG A 88 -2.97 68.80 12.86
C ARG A 88 -1.89 67.74 12.66
N ALA A 89 -0.63 68.14 12.45
CA ALA A 89 0.46 67.19 12.31
C ALA A 89 0.67 66.40 13.62
N LEU A 90 0.65 67.07 14.77
CA LEU A 90 0.78 66.43 16.09
C LEU A 90 -0.36 65.44 16.35
N GLU A 91 -1.60 65.78 16.00
CA GLU A 91 -2.74 64.88 16.12
C GLU A 91 -2.56 63.62 15.24
N LEU A 92 -2.14 63.80 13.98
CA LEU A 92 -1.85 62.68 13.08
C LEU A 92 -0.72 61.80 13.62
N PHE A 93 0.35 62.39 14.14
CA PHE A 93 1.45 61.66 14.76
C PHE A 93 0.99 60.90 16.02
N HIS A 94 0.15 61.50 16.85
CA HIS A 94 -0.41 60.85 18.02
C HIS A 94 -1.23 59.62 17.63
N ASN A 95 -2.16 59.78 16.69
CA ASN A 95 -3.00 58.69 16.19
C ASN A 95 -2.18 57.56 15.57
N ALA A 96 -1.16 57.90 14.77
CA ALA A 96 -0.24 56.91 14.20
C ALA A 96 0.57 56.18 15.27
N THR A 97 1.05 56.90 16.29
CA THR A 97 1.84 56.32 17.38
C THR A 97 0.98 55.37 18.22
N VAL A 98 -0.25 55.76 18.56
CA VAL A 98 -1.20 54.89 19.27
C VAL A 98 -1.49 53.63 18.46
N GLY A 99 -1.72 53.75 17.15
CA GLY A 99 -1.90 52.61 16.26
C GLY A 99 -0.70 51.67 16.22
N ASN A 100 0.51 52.22 16.12
CA ASN A 100 1.75 51.44 16.13
C ASN A 100 1.98 50.73 17.46
N ILE A 101 1.70 51.37 18.60
CA ILE A 101 1.79 50.74 19.92
C ILE A 101 0.80 49.57 20.02
N ALA A 102 -0.43 49.74 19.55
CA ALA A 102 -1.42 48.67 19.53
C ALA A 102 -0.96 47.48 18.67
N LEU A 103 -0.35 47.76 17.51
CA LEU A 103 0.19 46.74 16.62
C LEU A 103 1.38 45.98 17.24
N ILE A 104 2.31 46.69 17.90
CA ILE A 104 3.44 46.06 18.60
C ILE A 104 2.91 45.10 19.68
N ARG A 105 1.98 45.57 20.52
CA ARG A 105 1.36 44.72 21.56
C ARG A 105 0.65 43.50 20.99
N TYR A 106 0.01 43.63 19.82
CA TYR A 106 -0.58 42.49 19.14
C TYR A 106 0.48 41.46 18.72
N PHE A 107 1.60 41.90 18.16
CA PHE A 107 2.69 41.01 17.77
C PHE A 107 3.38 40.35 18.97
N GLU A 108 3.57 41.07 20.07
CA GLU A 108 4.11 40.52 21.32
C GLU A 108 3.22 39.37 21.81
N LYS A 109 1.92 39.61 21.96
CA LYS A 109 0.96 38.58 22.38
C LYS A 109 0.96 37.37 21.45
N ARG A 110 0.97 37.60 20.12
CA ARG A 110 1.01 36.50 19.15
C ARG A 110 2.30 35.69 19.26
N THR A 111 3.42 36.34 19.55
CA THR A 111 4.70 35.66 19.72
C THR A 111 4.70 34.77 20.96
N GLU A 112 4.07 35.22 22.06
CA GLU A 112 3.87 34.40 23.26
C GLU A 112 3.01 33.16 22.96
N GLU A 113 1.89 33.33 22.25
CA GLU A 113 1.02 32.21 21.83
C GLU A 113 1.76 31.22 20.91
N ASP A 114 2.55 31.73 19.96
CA ASP A 114 3.39 30.92 19.08
C ASP A 114 4.51 30.20 19.86
N GLN A 115 5.06 30.83 20.91
CA GLN A 115 6.08 30.21 21.77
C GLN A 115 5.49 29.03 22.55
N VAL A 116 4.31 29.20 23.19
CA VAL A 116 3.62 28.11 23.89
C VAL A 116 3.31 26.95 22.93
N SER A 117 2.85 27.27 21.72
CA SER A 117 2.58 26.26 20.69
C SER A 117 3.85 25.52 20.26
N ARG A 118 4.98 26.23 20.17
CA ARG A 118 6.28 25.66 19.79
C ARG A 118 6.84 24.75 20.89
N GLU A 119 6.73 25.14 22.15
CA GLU A 119 7.13 24.32 23.30
C GLU A 119 6.30 23.02 23.33
N SER A 120 4.98 23.12 23.17
CA SER A 120 4.10 21.94 23.07
C SER A 120 4.48 21.02 21.89
N TRP A 121 4.87 21.60 20.75
CA TRP A 121 5.30 20.80 19.59
C TRP A 121 6.63 20.08 19.86
N TYR A 122 7.57 20.70 20.56
CA TYR A 122 8.81 20.04 20.96
C TYR A 122 8.56 18.88 21.92
N ASP A 123 7.66 19.04 22.89
CA ASP A 123 7.29 17.98 23.82
C ASP A 123 6.68 16.78 23.09
N LEU A 124 5.72 17.04 22.18
CA LEU A 124 5.10 15.99 21.37
C LEU A 124 6.13 15.27 20.48
N HIS A 125 7.06 16.02 19.87
CA HIS A 125 8.10 15.44 19.04
C HIS A 125 9.07 14.57 19.87
N HIS A 126 9.39 14.99 21.09
CA HIS A 126 10.20 14.21 22.02
C HIS A 126 9.51 12.89 22.39
N GLU A 127 8.22 12.94 22.75
CA GLU A 127 7.41 11.75 23.06
C GLU A 127 7.33 10.78 21.87
N TYR A 128 7.10 11.31 20.65
CA TYR A 128 7.07 10.50 19.44
C TYR A 128 8.42 9.81 19.18
N ARG A 129 9.52 10.53 19.38
CA ARG A 129 10.87 9.96 19.22
C ARG A 129 11.11 8.84 20.22
N GLN A 130 10.78 9.05 21.48
CA GLN A 130 10.93 8.05 22.54
C GLN A 130 10.12 6.78 22.21
N THR A 131 8.85 6.95 21.82
CA THR A 131 7.98 5.83 21.42
C THR A 131 8.57 5.05 20.23
N THR A 132 9.16 5.75 19.26
CA THR A 132 9.80 5.13 18.11
C THR A 132 11.05 4.33 18.51
N GLU A 133 11.84 4.86 19.46
CA GLU A 133 13.01 4.16 20.01
C GLU A 133 12.60 2.91 20.78
N ASP A 134 11.52 2.97 21.59
CA ASP A 134 10.97 1.82 22.32
C ASP A 134 10.44 0.74 21.37
N LEU A 135 9.70 1.11 20.32
CA LEU A 135 9.24 0.17 19.29
C LEU A 135 10.42 -0.51 18.58
N ARG A 136 11.50 0.24 18.30
CA ARG A 136 12.72 -0.32 17.70
C ARG A 136 13.40 -1.33 18.64
N MET A 137 13.44 -1.05 19.94
CA MET A 137 13.96 -2.01 20.93
C MET A 137 13.09 -3.27 20.99
N LEU A 138 11.76 -3.12 21.02
CA LEU A 138 10.83 -4.26 21.02
C LEU A 138 11.00 -5.14 19.78
N GLN A 139 11.14 -4.52 18.60
CA GLN A 139 11.40 -5.23 17.35
C GLN A 139 12.72 -6.03 17.42
N SER A 140 13.77 -5.44 17.98
CA SER A 140 15.06 -6.13 18.20
C SER A 140 14.89 -7.35 19.12
N HIS A 141 14.15 -7.22 20.22
CA HIS A 141 13.88 -8.35 21.11
C HIS A 141 13.06 -9.44 20.43
N PHE A 142 12.06 -9.08 19.61
CA PHE A 142 11.27 -10.03 18.85
C PHE A 142 12.12 -10.81 17.84
N ASP A 143 13.03 -10.15 17.13
CA ASP A 143 13.95 -10.81 16.19
C ASP A 143 14.87 -11.83 16.91
N VAL A 144 15.43 -11.46 18.07
CA VAL A 144 16.23 -12.36 18.89
C VAL A 144 15.41 -13.56 19.38
N ALA A 145 14.22 -13.32 19.92
CA ALA A 145 13.34 -14.38 20.40
C ALA A 145 12.88 -15.31 19.26
N SER A 146 12.52 -14.75 18.11
CA SER A 146 12.13 -15.51 16.92
C SER A 146 13.29 -16.41 16.44
N LYS A 147 14.52 -15.89 16.39
CA LYS A 147 15.71 -16.68 16.01
C LYS A 147 15.98 -17.81 17.00
N ALA A 148 15.80 -17.57 18.30
CA ALA A 148 15.95 -18.60 19.32
C ALA A 148 14.91 -19.72 19.16
N ILE A 149 13.63 -19.37 18.98
CA ILE A 149 12.54 -20.34 18.77
C ILE A 149 12.77 -21.15 17.50
N VAL A 150 13.15 -20.51 16.39
CA VAL A 150 13.46 -21.20 15.13
C VAL A 150 14.66 -22.13 15.30
N GLY A 151 15.68 -21.70 16.05
CA GLY A 151 16.85 -22.53 16.38
C GLY A 151 16.46 -23.78 17.17
N GLU A 152 15.70 -23.62 18.25
CA GLU A 152 15.24 -24.72 19.12
C GLU A 152 14.33 -25.69 18.35
N ALA A 153 13.39 -25.17 17.55
CA ALA A 153 12.52 -25.99 16.70
C ALA A 153 13.33 -26.78 15.66
N SER A 154 14.36 -26.16 15.06
CA SER A 154 15.25 -26.84 14.12
C SER A 154 16.05 -27.96 14.78
N GLU A 155 16.54 -27.76 16.01
CA GLU A 155 17.27 -28.78 16.77
C GLU A 155 16.36 -29.95 17.18
N LEU A 156 15.15 -29.66 17.63
CA LEU A 156 14.14 -30.68 17.95
C LEU A 156 13.75 -31.50 16.71
N LEU A 157 13.51 -30.84 15.57
CA LEU A 157 13.23 -31.52 14.31
C LEU A 157 14.41 -32.39 13.89
N HIS A 158 15.64 -31.88 13.94
CA HIS A 158 16.82 -32.66 13.58
C HIS A 158 16.98 -33.90 14.46
N THR A 159 16.76 -33.77 15.77
CA THR A 159 16.78 -34.89 16.73
C THR A 159 15.67 -35.90 16.43
N ALA A 160 14.46 -35.43 16.11
CA ALA A 160 13.34 -36.29 15.73
C ALA A 160 13.61 -37.05 14.42
N PHE A 161 14.23 -36.41 13.42
CA PHE A 161 14.63 -37.06 12.17
C PHE A 161 15.69 -38.12 12.40
N ILE A 162 16.78 -37.83 13.13
CA ILE A 162 17.85 -38.80 13.41
C ILE A 162 17.30 -40.01 14.18
N SER A 163 16.45 -39.79 15.18
CA SER A 163 15.83 -40.88 15.94
C SER A 163 14.83 -41.68 15.09
N GLY A 164 14.10 -41.02 14.19
CA GLY A 164 13.23 -41.66 13.21
C GLY A 164 14.01 -42.57 12.24
N ASP A 165 15.13 -42.08 11.70
CA ASP A 165 16.01 -42.85 10.81
C ASP A 165 16.61 -44.07 11.54
N ALA A 166 17.03 -43.91 12.80
CA ALA A 166 17.53 -45.01 13.61
C ALA A 166 16.45 -46.07 13.88
N LEU A 167 15.21 -45.64 14.16
CA LEU A 167 14.07 -46.54 14.34
C LEU A 167 13.73 -47.27 13.04
N LEU A 168 13.72 -46.56 11.91
CA LEU A 168 13.44 -47.12 10.58
C LEU A 168 14.50 -48.15 10.20
N ALA A 169 15.79 -47.83 10.39
CA ALA A 169 16.89 -48.77 10.19
C ALA A 169 16.77 -50.01 11.08
N HIS A 170 16.36 -49.85 12.35
CA HIS A 170 16.12 -50.99 13.24
C HIS A 170 14.95 -51.86 12.76
N MET A 171 13.85 -51.25 12.31
CA MET A 171 12.71 -51.99 11.75
C MET A 171 13.09 -52.73 10.47
N GLN A 172 13.86 -52.11 9.58
CA GLN A 172 14.30 -52.74 8.33
C GLN A 172 15.24 -53.93 8.61
N ALA A 173 16.21 -53.78 9.50
CA ALA A 173 17.08 -54.89 9.90
C ALA A 173 16.28 -56.04 10.53
N ARG A 174 15.25 -55.74 11.35
CA ARG A 174 14.35 -56.76 11.89
C ARG A 174 13.56 -57.46 10.79
N TRP A 175 13.08 -56.72 9.80
CA TRP A 175 12.32 -57.27 8.69
C TRP A 175 13.18 -58.18 7.81
N GLU A 176 14.38 -57.74 7.43
CA GLU A 176 15.36 -58.55 6.69
C GLU A 176 15.69 -59.85 7.44
N LYS A 177 15.95 -59.76 8.75
CA LYS A 177 16.17 -60.94 9.59
C LYS A 177 14.96 -61.88 9.61
N THR A 178 13.74 -61.35 9.73
CA THR A 178 12.51 -62.16 9.72
C THR A 178 12.34 -62.85 8.36
N GLN A 179 12.70 -62.17 7.27
CA GLN A 179 12.67 -62.74 5.94
C GLN A 179 13.70 -63.86 5.79
N GLU A 180 14.95 -63.65 6.23
CA GLU A 180 16.00 -64.68 6.26
C GLU A 180 15.57 -65.89 7.09
N ASP A 181 15.05 -65.67 8.30
CA ASP A 181 14.55 -66.73 9.19
C ASP A 181 13.40 -67.50 8.53
N SER A 182 12.47 -66.81 7.85
CA SER A 182 11.37 -67.47 7.13
C SER A 182 11.86 -68.29 5.94
N LEU A 183 12.84 -67.79 5.18
CA LEU A 183 13.48 -68.52 4.09
C LEU A 183 14.24 -69.75 4.59
N ALA A 184 14.87 -69.66 5.76
CA ALA A 184 15.55 -70.79 6.39
C ALA A 184 14.57 -71.88 6.84
N VAL A 185 13.37 -71.51 7.31
CA VAL A 185 12.34 -72.46 7.75
C VAL A 185 11.62 -73.10 6.56
N TYR A 186 11.17 -72.32 5.59
CA TYR A 186 10.37 -72.82 4.47
C TYR A 186 11.21 -73.33 3.29
N GLY A 187 12.46 -72.89 3.16
CA GLY A 187 13.39 -73.35 2.12
C GLY A 187 13.55 -74.88 2.05
N PRO A 188 13.80 -75.59 3.15
CA PRO A 188 13.91 -77.05 3.14
C PRO A 188 12.58 -77.76 2.82
N GLU A 189 11.43 -77.23 3.27
CA GLU A 189 10.12 -77.78 2.91
C GLU A 189 9.84 -77.61 1.41
N LEU A 190 10.11 -76.42 0.86
CA LEU A 190 9.92 -76.15 -0.57
C LEU A 190 10.83 -77.02 -1.43
N LYS A 191 12.08 -77.20 -1.01
CA LYS A 191 13.04 -78.09 -1.66
C LYS A 191 12.59 -79.56 -1.59
N HIS A 192 12.04 -79.99 -0.46
CA HIS A 192 11.51 -81.34 -0.31
C HIS A 192 10.31 -81.61 -1.23
N VAL A 193 9.39 -80.65 -1.36
CA VAL A 193 8.26 -80.75 -2.30
C VAL A 193 8.77 -80.81 -3.75
N GLN A 194 9.76 -79.98 -4.09
CA GLN A 194 10.37 -79.96 -5.41
C GLN A 194 11.07 -81.29 -5.75
N ASP A 195 11.85 -81.85 -4.82
CA ASP A 195 12.55 -83.12 -4.97
C ASP A 195 11.57 -84.30 -5.07
N THR A 196 10.48 -84.27 -4.29
CA THR A 196 9.42 -85.29 -4.33
C THR A 196 8.70 -85.29 -5.68
N PHE A 197 8.33 -84.10 -6.18
CA PHE A 197 7.69 -83.95 -7.49
C PHE A 197 8.61 -84.41 -8.63
N ALA A 198 9.90 -84.09 -8.57
CA ALA A 198 10.89 -84.56 -9.54
C ALA A 198 11.04 -86.09 -9.52
N GLY A 199 11.06 -86.70 -8.33
CA GLY A 199 11.09 -88.16 -8.17
C GLY A 199 9.88 -88.87 -8.77
N GLU A 200 8.68 -88.30 -8.59
CA GLU A 200 7.43 -88.87 -9.11
C GLU A 200 7.36 -88.83 -10.66
N ILE A 201 7.90 -87.77 -11.27
CA ILE A 201 8.05 -87.67 -12.73
C ILE A 201 8.98 -88.77 -13.27
N VAL A 202 10.13 -88.97 -12.61
CA VAL A 202 11.10 -90.01 -13.01
C VAL A 202 10.46 -91.39 -12.90
N LEU A 203 9.73 -91.67 -11.82
CA LEU A 203 9.05 -92.96 -11.61
C LEU A 203 8.04 -93.25 -12.73
N ARG A 204 7.16 -92.29 -13.04
CA ARG A 204 6.17 -92.43 -14.12
C ARG A 204 6.80 -92.57 -15.50
N SER A 205 7.94 -91.93 -15.74
CA SER A 205 8.69 -92.10 -17.00
C SER A 205 9.23 -93.53 -17.15
N HIS A 206 9.62 -94.16 -16.04
CA HIS A 206 10.10 -95.55 -16.03
C HIS A 206 8.97 -96.56 -16.25
N GLU A 207 7.79 -96.33 -15.65
CA GLU A 207 6.60 -97.15 -15.89
C GLU A 207 6.16 -97.08 -17.36
N LEU A 208 6.21 -95.89 -17.97
CA LEU A 208 5.89 -95.70 -19.38
C LEU A 208 6.90 -96.45 -20.28
N ALA A 209 8.19 -96.40 -19.96
CA ALA A 209 9.22 -97.12 -20.69
C ALA A 209 9.01 -98.65 -20.62
N ALA A 210 8.68 -99.19 -19.44
CA ALA A 210 8.39 -100.61 -19.27
C ALA A 210 7.14 -101.06 -20.05
N ALA A 211 6.11 -100.22 -20.10
CA ALA A 211 4.92 -100.49 -20.91
C ALA A 211 5.25 -100.53 -22.41
N LEU A 212 6.09 -99.61 -22.89
CA LEU A 212 6.53 -99.57 -24.29
C LEU A 212 7.38 -100.79 -24.67
N ASP A 213 8.24 -101.27 -23.79
CA ASP A 213 8.99 -102.52 -23.99
C ASP A 213 8.07 -103.73 -24.12
N HIS A 214 7.03 -103.81 -23.26
CA HIS A 214 6.03 -104.87 -23.35
C HIS A 214 5.25 -104.83 -24.68
N PHE A 215 4.95 -103.64 -25.21
CA PHE A 215 4.35 -103.49 -26.54
C PHE A 215 5.31 -103.93 -27.66
N SER A 216 6.59 -103.58 -27.58
CA SER A 216 7.62 -103.95 -28.55
C SER A 216 7.76 -105.48 -28.69
N VAL A 217 7.77 -106.21 -27.56
CA VAL A 217 7.80 -107.68 -27.56
C VAL A 217 6.55 -108.27 -28.20
N ARG A 218 5.36 -107.71 -27.92
CA ARG A 218 4.10 -108.16 -28.55
C ARG A 218 4.08 -107.92 -30.06
N PHE A 219 4.57 -106.78 -30.52
CA PHE A 219 4.66 -106.47 -31.95
C PHE A 219 5.63 -107.41 -32.67
N SER A 220 6.74 -107.77 -32.02
CA SER A 220 7.72 -108.72 -32.57
C SER A 220 7.10 -110.12 -32.74
N SER A 221 6.31 -110.58 -31.77
CA SER A 221 5.55 -111.85 -31.87
C SER A 221 4.52 -111.80 -33.00
N LEU A 222 3.77 -110.71 -33.13
CA LEU A 222 2.76 -110.55 -34.17
C LEU A 222 3.40 -110.52 -35.57
N SER A 223 4.56 -109.87 -35.70
CA SER A 223 5.33 -109.84 -36.95
C SER A 223 5.76 -111.25 -37.36
N HIS A 224 6.19 -112.08 -36.42
CA HIS A 224 6.62 -113.45 -36.70
C HIS A 224 5.45 -114.35 -37.13
N ASP A 225 4.27 -114.17 -36.55
CA ASP A 225 3.05 -114.87 -36.97
C ASP A 225 2.60 -114.48 -38.38
N ILE A 226 2.77 -113.21 -38.76
CA ILE A 226 2.45 -112.72 -40.12
C ILE A 226 3.44 -113.29 -41.15
N GLU A 227 4.73 -113.39 -40.83
CA GLU A 227 5.73 -114.03 -41.71
C GLU A 227 5.47 -115.53 -41.88
N SER A 228 5.05 -116.23 -40.82
CA SER A 228 4.63 -117.65 -40.86
C SER A 228 3.43 -117.86 -41.79
N GLN A 229 2.43 -116.98 -41.72
CA GLN A 229 1.26 -116.99 -42.61
C GLN A 229 1.66 -116.73 -44.07
N GLN A 230 2.60 -115.82 -44.33
CA GLN A 230 3.10 -115.54 -45.69
C GLN A 230 3.87 -116.73 -46.29
N HIS A 231 4.62 -117.49 -45.50
CA HIS A 231 5.28 -118.70 -45.97
C HIS A 231 4.30 -119.82 -46.37
N LEU A 232 3.18 -119.96 -45.64
CA LEU A 232 2.10 -120.90 -45.98
C LEU A 232 1.36 -120.52 -47.28
N VAL A 233 1.16 -119.23 -47.52
CA VAL A 233 0.56 -118.70 -48.76
C VAL A 233 1.55 -118.78 -49.94
N GLY A 234 2.84 -118.58 -49.69
CA GLY A 234 3.90 -118.74 -50.70
C GLY A 234 4.05 -120.19 -51.18
N ALA A 235 3.97 -121.17 -50.28
CA ALA A 235 4.06 -122.60 -50.62
C ALA A 235 2.83 -123.12 -51.40
N THR A 236 1.66 -122.55 -51.17
CA THR A 236 0.43 -122.89 -51.91
C THR A 236 0.42 -122.29 -53.32
N ASN A 237 0.94 -121.07 -53.50
CA ASN A 237 1.02 -120.43 -54.81
C ASN A 237 2.14 -121.02 -55.71
N GLN A 238 3.27 -121.48 -55.15
CA GLN A 238 4.30 -122.18 -55.94
C GLN A 238 3.89 -123.61 -56.37
N ALA A 239 2.93 -124.25 -55.69
CA ALA A 239 2.35 -125.53 -56.13
C ALA A 239 1.27 -125.35 -57.21
N LEU A 240 0.56 -124.21 -57.25
CA LEU A 240 -0.44 -123.91 -58.28
C LEU A 240 0.17 -123.42 -59.61
N ASP A 241 1.30 -122.70 -59.58
CA ASP A 241 1.93 -122.19 -60.80
C ASP A 241 2.83 -123.20 -61.54
N ALA A 242 3.11 -124.38 -60.95
CA ALA A 242 3.79 -125.49 -61.63
C ALA A 242 2.82 -126.44 -62.37
N ALA A 243 1.50 -126.30 -62.19
CA ALA A 243 0.49 -127.22 -62.71
C ALA A 243 -0.52 -126.63 -63.71
N SER A 244 -0.47 -125.33 -64.03
CA SER A 244 -1.45 -124.68 -64.93
C SER A 244 -0.92 -124.15 -66.27
N THR A 245 0.35 -124.39 -66.60
CA THR A 245 0.87 -124.17 -67.96
C THR A 245 0.94 -125.49 -68.74
N VAL A 246 0.10 -125.60 -69.76
CA VAL A 246 0.00 -126.71 -70.74
C VAL A 246 -0.80 -127.88 -70.19
N SER A 247 -2.13 -127.91 -70.33
CA SER A 247 -2.79 -128.22 -71.60
C SER A 247 -4.30 -128.24 -71.30
N HIS A 248 -5.22 -127.76 -72.14
CA HIS A 248 -5.61 -128.38 -73.40
C HIS A 248 -6.75 -127.50 -73.95
N TYR A 249 -6.76 -127.13 -75.23
CA TYR A 249 -7.62 -127.82 -76.20
C TYR A 249 -8.93 -128.37 -75.61
N GLN A 250 -10.07 -127.82 -76.06
CA GLN A 250 -11.35 -128.56 -76.22
C GLN A 250 -11.97 -129.15 -74.92
N VAL A 251 -13.21 -128.87 -74.53
CA VAL A 251 -14.45 -129.08 -75.29
C VAL A 251 -15.64 -128.76 -74.36
N SER A 252 -16.68 -128.19 -74.97
CA SER A 252 -18.12 -128.24 -74.66
C SER A 252 -18.64 -127.82 -73.27
N SER A 253 -19.43 -126.75 -73.20
CA SER A 253 -20.85 -126.67 -73.62
C SER A 253 -21.78 -127.57 -72.80
N PHE A 254 -22.67 -126.92 -72.04
CA PHE A 254 -24.12 -127.13 -71.91
C PHE A 254 -24.54 -126.73 -70.46
N HIS A 255 -25.22 -125.60 -70.24
CA HIS A 255 -26.66 -125.30 -70.40
C HIS A 255 -27.55 -125.80 -69.25
N VAL A 256 -28.68 -125.09 -69.08
CA VAL A 256 -29.89 -125.41 -68.29
C VAL A 256 -29.85 -124.86 -66.84
N PHE A 257 -30.54 -123.73 -66.55
CA PHE A 257 -31.91 -123.64 -65.95
C PHE A 257 -31.99 -124.28 -64.56
N SER A 258 -32.69 -123.82 -63.52
CA SER A 258 -33.71 -122.79 -63.24
C SER A 258 -33.80 -122.72 -61.70
N VAL A 259 -34.20 -121.59 -61.10
CA VAL A 259 -35.38 -121.46 -60.21
C VAL A 259 -35.62 -122.57 -59.16
N LEU A 260 -35.71 -122.11 -57.90
CA LEU A 260 -36.12 -122.78 -56.65
C LEU A 260 -35.12 -123.75 -56.01
#